data_AF-A0AAU5Z716-F1
#
_entry.id   AF-A0AAU5Z716-F1
#
_cell.length_a   1.000
_cell.length_b   1.000
_cell.length_c   1.000
_cell.angle_alpha   90.00
_cell.angle_beta   90.00
_cell.angle_gamma   90.00
#
_symmetry.space_group_name_H-M   'P 1'
#
loop_
_entity.id
_entity.type
_entity.pdbx_description
1 polymer ?
#
loop_
_entity_poly.entity_id
_entity_poly.type
_entity_poly.pdbx_seq_one_letter_code
_entity_poly.pdbx_strand_id
1 'polypeptide(L)'
;MAKRWWWVAVGVVIVGVWAVRHDGDRKTAETAETATAQPTPSATPQRTVSPTPAAKPWYDDYDPAHFAPQVRRYAGQAGIRPQLLMAILYNEAYKPHDPKFERSWAQVDSDPAFGIANMHRAAFDDTKRGRDFAGRKWEQLPDDPGLAIEAAAWHLHDLAKRLPDKRSQRYTKDELLALGYNTGAGNMRAFAKGAKAGAQAQSYLDRLHDSWDKSARAVG
;
A
#
# COMPACT_ATOMS: atom_id res chain seq x y z
N MET A 1 -13.46 30.53 -4.53
CA MET A 1 -12.05 30.79 -4.19
C MET A 1 -11.37 29.44 -3.95
N ALA A 2 -10.46 29.02 -4.83
CA ALA A 2 -9.77 27.74 -4.71
C ALA A 2 -8.59 27.88 -3.73
N LYS A 3 -8.61 27.09 -2.65
CA LYS A 3 -7.61 27.12 -1.58
C LYS A 3 -6.44 26.22 -2.01
N ARG A 4 -5.34 26.84 -2.47
CA ARG A 4 -4.05 26.16 -2.74
C ARG A 4 -3.51 25.59 -1.43
N TRP A 5 -3.31 24.27 -1.36
CA TRP A 5 -2.64 23.60 -0.25
C TRP A 5 -1.22 23.20 -0.66
N TRP A 6 -0.26 23.67 0.12
CA TRP A 6 1.17 23.46 -0.05
C TRP A 6 1.60 22.15 0.61
N TRP A 7 2.32 21.31 -0.13
CA TRP A 7 3.05 20.16 0.40
C TRP A 7 4.44 20.60 0.85
N VAL A 8 4.83 20.27 2.08
CA VAL A 8 6.23 20.32 2.52
C VAL A 8 6.56 18.96 3.14
N ALA A 9 7.28 18.13 2.40
CA ALA A 9 7.92 16.93 2.91
C ALA A 9 9.30 17.30 3.47
N VAL A 10 9.57 16.93 4.73
CA VAL A 10 10.89 17.10 5.35
C VAL A 10 11.66 15.80 5.17
N GLY A 11 12.65 15.83 4.28
CA GLY A 11 13.58 14.71 4.07
C GLY A 11 14.71 14.70 5.10
N VAL A 12 14.98 13.53 5.67
CA VAL A 12 16.20 13.25 6.44
C VAL A 12 17.22 12.61 5.50
N VAL A 13 18.34 13.30 5.27
CA VAL A 13 19.43 12.83 4.41
C VAL A 13 20.37 11.93 5.21
N ILE A 14 20.55 10.68 4.78
CA ILE A 14 21.72 9.86 5.13
C ILE A 14 22.41 9.47 3.81
N VAL A 15 23.59 10.05 3.59
CA VAL A 15 24.45 9.76 2.43
C VAL A 15 25.27 8.51 2.72
N GLY A 16 25.10 7.47 1.90
CA GLY A 16 25.98 6.32 1.82
C GLY A 16 26.44 6.12 0.38
N VAL A 17 27.69 6.49 0.09
CA VAL A 17 28.34 6.30 -1.21
C VAL A 17 28.76 4.83 -1.35
N TRP A 18 28.38 4.17 -2.43
CA TRP A 18 29.07 2.96 -2.89
C TRP A 18 29.30 2.98 -4.40
N ALA A 19 30.56 2.80 -4.77
CA ALA A 19 31.06 2.84 -6.13
C ALA A 19 30.88 1.48 -6.82
N VAL A 20 30.39 1.51 -8.06
CA VAL A 20 30.34 0.35 -8.96
C VAL A 20 31.74 0.11 -9.56
N ARG A 21 32.16 -1.15 -9.63
CA ARG A 21 32.99 -1.68 -10.71
C ARG A 21 32.77 -3.19 -10.85
N HIS A 22 32.31 -3.63 -12.02
CA HIS A 22 32.64 -4.95 -12.54
C HIS A 22 32.71 -4.84 -14.07
N ASP A 23 33.94 -4.89 -14.58
CA ASP A 23 34.26 -5.20 -15.96
C ASP A 23 34.00 -6.69 -16.21
N GLY A 24 33.35 -6.99 -17.33
CA GLY A 24 33.08 -8.35 -17.80
C GLY A 24 33.30 -8.40 -19.30
N ASP A 25 34.44 -8.98 -19.67
CA ASP A 25 34.97 -9.09 -21.02
C ASP A 25 34.20 -10.11 -21.89
N ARG A 26 34.42 -9.97 -23.20
CA ARG A 26 33.82 -10.70 -24.33
C ARG A 26 33.83 -12.23 -24.22
N LYS A 27 32.84 -12.88 -24.86
CA LYS A 27 33.11 -13.83 -25.97
C LYS A 27 31.85 -14.24 -26.75
N THR A 28 31.94 -14.02 -28.06
CA THR A 28 31.14 -14.55 -29.16
C THR A 28 31.33 -16.07 -29.27
N ALA A 29 30.27 -16.80 -29.58
CA ALA A 29 30.35 -18.07 -30.31
C ALA A 29 29.07 -18.27 -31.14
N GLU A 30 29.34 -18.65 -32.38
CA GLU A 30 28.51 -18.69 -33.57
C GLU A 30 27.82 -20.06 -33.75
N THR A 31 26.58 -20.00 -34.25
CA THR A 31 25.87 -20.86 -35.22
C THR A 31 26.16 -22.37 -35.30
N ALA A 32 25.10 -23.19 -35.25
CA ALA A 32 24.82 -24.22 -36.25
C ALA A 32 23.37 -24.75 -36.13
N GLU A 33 22.62 -24.63 -37.23
CA GLU A 33 21.36 -25.30 -37.52
C GLU A 33 21.51 -26.82 -37.54
N THR A 34 20.45 -27.54 -37.16
CA THR A 34 20.06 -28.79 -37.85
C THR A 34 18.55 -28.93 -37.80
N ALA A 35 17.94 -28.91 -38.99
CA ALA A 35 16.53 -29.13 -39.23
C ALA A 35 16.19 -30.61 -39.15
N THR A 36 15.09 -30.96 -38.45
CA THR A 36 14.44 -32.27 -38.62
C THR A 36 12.92 -32.15 -38.47
N ALA A 37 12.25 -32.47 -39.58
CA ALA A 37 10.88 -32.96 -39.79
C ALA A 37 9.76 -32.61 -38.79
N GLN A 38 8.82 -31.83 -39.32
CA GLN A 38 7.54 -31.39 -38.76
C GLN A 38 6.46 -32.50 -38.87
N PRO A 39 5.73 -32.85 -37.80
CA PRO A 39 4.47 -33.56 -37.93
C PRO A 39 3.30 -32.58 -38.17
N THR A 40 2.42 -32.95 -39.09
CA THR A 40 1.21 -32.23 -39.49
C THR A 40 0.21 -32.14 -38.32
N PRO A 41 -0.23 -30.94 -37.88
CA PRO A 41 -1.31 -30.85 -36.91
C PRO A 41 -2.68 -30.93 -37.61
N SER A 42 -3.51 -31.87 -37.15
CA SER A 42 -4.93 -31.95 -37.49
C SER A 42 -5.66 -30.66 -37.10
N ALA A 43 -6.37 -30.08 -38.06
CA ALA A 43 -7.16 -28.86 -37.87
C ALA A 43 -8.26 -29.08 -36.82
N THR A 44 -8.09 -28.47 -35.66
CA THR A 44 -9.15 -28.30 -34.66
C THR A 44 -9.92 -27.02 -35.00
N PRO A 45 -11.26 -26.99 -35.00
CA PRO A 45 -12.01 -25.79 -35.30
C PRO A 45 -11.67 -24.68 -34.29
N GLN A 46 -11.01 -23.64 -34.79
CA GLN A 46 -10.56 -22.50 -34.02
C GLN A 46 -11.78 -21.67 -33.63
N ARG A 47 -12.24 -21.84 -32.38
CA ARG A 47 -13.26 -20.96 -31.78
C ARG A 47 -12.75 -19.53 -31.87
N THR A 48 -13.46 -18.70 -32.63
CA THR A 48 -13.25 -17.26 -32.69
C THR A 48 -13.64 -16.69 -31.34
N VAL A 49 -12.68 -16.62 -30.40
CA VAL A 49 -12.83 -15.83 -29.18
C VAL A 49 -12.92 -14.38 -29.62
N SER A 50 -14.12 -13.82 -29.51
CA SER A 50 -14.32 -12.37 -29.65
C SER A 50 -13.42 -11.69 -28.60
N PRO A 51 -12.66 -10.65 -28.96
CA PRO A 51 -11.81 -9.96 -28.00
C PRO A 51 -12.72 -9.32 -26.93
N THR A 52 -12.64 -9.83 -25.70
CA THR A 52 -13.24 -9.18 -24.54
C THR A 52 -12.66 -7.76 -24.46
N PRO A 53 -13.48 -6.71 -24.29
CA PRO A 53 -12.98 -5.37 -24.07
C PRO A 53 -11.94 -5.40 -22.95
N ALA A 54 -10.77 -4.80 -23.18
CA ALA A 54 -9.76 -4.66 -22.15
C ALA A 54 -10.39 -4.02 -20.91
N ALA A 55 -10.27 -4.69 -19.76
CA ALA A 55 -10.74 -4.13 -18.50
C ALA A 55 -10.06 -2.79 -18.27
N LYS A 56 -10.83 -1.76 -17.90
CA LYS A 56 -10.26 -0.46 -17.55
C LYS A 56 -9.26 -0.65 -16.39
N PRO A 57 -8.14 0.09 -16.38
CA PRO A 57 -7.25 0.13 -15.23
C PRO A 57 -8.02 0.49 -13.95
N TRP A 58 -7.67 -0.14 -12.83
CA TRP A 58 -8.36 0.06 -11.55
C TRP A 58 -8.20 1.49 -11.00
N TYR A 59 -7.20 2.24 -11.47
CA TYR A 59 -6.86 3.58 -10.99
C TYR A 59 -7.57 4.72 -11.73
N ASP A 60 -8.26 4.46 -12.85
CA ASP A 60 -8.91 5.51 -13.66
C ASP A 60 -10.13 6.15 -12.96
N ASP A 61 -10.83 5.39 -12.12
CA ASP A 61 -11.99 5.82 -11.32
C ASP A 61 -11.84 5.26 -9.91
N TYR A 62 -10.71 5.61 -9.28
CA TYR A 62 -10.34 5.07 -7.99
C TYR A 62 -11.31 5.54 -6.89
N ASP A 63 -12.09 4.60 -6.36
CA ASP A 63 -12.84 4.72 -5.11
C ASP A 63 -12.42 3.58 -4.16
N PRO A 64 -11.94 3.86 -2.94
CA PRO A 64 -11.70 2.83 -1.92
C PRO A 64 -12.86 1.86 -1.72
N ALA A 65 -14.12 2.29 -1.93
CA ALA A 65 -15.30 1.44 -1.82
C ALA A 65 -15.25 0.21 -2.73
N HIS A 66 -14.61 0.30 -3.91
CA HIS A 66 -14.47 -0.82 -4.84
C HIS A 66 -13.68 -1.99 -4.25
N PHE A 67 -12.89 -1.75 -3.20
CA PHE A 67 -12.07 -2.76 -2.54
C PHE A 67 -12.67 -3.27 -1.22
N ALA A 68 -13.94 -2.98 -0.92
CA ALA A 68 -14.61 -3.45 0.28
C ALA A 68 -14.52 -4.98 0.51
N PRO A 69 -14.63 -5.86 -0.51
CA PRO A 69 -14.43 -7.29 -0.32
C PRO A 69 -13.03 -7.66 0.21
N GLN A 70 -11.98 -7.04 -0.33
CA GLN A 70 -10.60 -7.23 0.09
C GLN A 70 -10.40 -6.69 1.51
N VAL A 71 -10.96 -5.50 1.81
CA VAL A 71 -10.93 -4.92 3.15
C VAL A 71 -11.55 -5.86 4.17
N ARG A 72 -12.75 -6.39 3.92
CA ARG A 72 -13.39 -7.36 4.83
C ARG A 72 -12.53 -8.60 5.03
N ARG A 73 -12.02 -9.17 3.95
CA ARG A 73 -11.20 -10.39 3.99
C ARG A 73 -9.95 -10.18 4.85
N TYR A 74 -9.13 -9.19 4.52
CA TYR A 74 -7.83 -9.00 5.15
C TYR A 74 -7.96 -8.41 6.56
N ALA A 75 -8.94 -7.54 6.80
CA ALA A 75 -9.26 -7.08 8.15
C ALA A 75 -9.68 -8.24 9.07
N GLY A 76 -10.52 -9.16 8.55
CA GLY A 76 -10.92 -10.37 9.27
C GLY A 76 -9.72 -11.27 9.59
N GLN A 77 -8.85 -11.52 8.61
CA GLN A 77 -7.63 -12.32 8.80
C GLN A 77 -6.66 -11.69 9.82
N ALA A 78 -6.51 -10.36 9.79
CA ALA A 78 -5.66 -9.63 10.72
C ALA A 78 -6.32 -9.33 12.07
N GLY A 79 -7.60 -9.65 12.27
CA GLY A 79 -8.32 -9.36 13.51
C GLY A 79 -8.47 -7.86 13.83
N ILE A 80 -8.59 -7.02 12.80
CA ILE A 80 -8.84 -5.57 12.93
C ILE A 80 -10.24 -5.22 12.40
N ARG A 81 -10.78 -4.07 12.80
CA ARG A 81 -12.11 -3.64 12.35
C ARG A 81 -12.07 -3.27 10.85
N PRO A 82 -12.89 -3.89 9.99
CA PRO A 82 -12.93 -3.54 8.56
C PRO A 82 -13.25 -2.05 8.31
N GLN A 83 -14.11 -1.47 9.15
CA GLN A 83 -14.46 -0.05 9.09
C GLN A 83 -13.23 0.87 9.29
N LEU A 84 -12.33 0.53 10.24
CA LEU A 84 -11.10 1.29 10.46
C LEU A 84 -10.19 1.23 9.24
N LEU A 85 -9.99 0.04 8.68
CA LEU A 85 -9.15 -0.11 7.49
C LEU A 85 -9.72 0.66 6.30
N MET A 86 -11.03 0.59 6.07
CA MET A 86 -11.67 1.36 5.00
C MET A 86 -11.53 2.88 5.21
N ALA A 87 -11.67 3.37 6.45
CA ALA A 87 -11.50 4.78 6.77
C ALA A 87 -10.06 5.25 6.52
N ILE A 88 -9.06 4.40 6.80
CA ILE A 88 -7.66 4.67 6.45
C ILE A 88 -7.51 4.77 4.93
N LEU A 89 -8.08 3.85 4.14
CA LEU A 89 -7.99 3.94 2.67
C LEU A 89 -8.62 5.23 2.12
N TYR A 90 -9.73 5.69 2.69
CA TYR A 90 -10.29 7.01 2.34
C TYR A 90 -9.36 8.17 2.72
N ASN A 91 -8.70 8.10 3.88
CA ASN A 91 -7.73 9.11 4.29
C ASN A 91 -6.52 9.19 3.36
N GLU A 92 -6.08 8.06 2.81
CA GLU A 92 -4.93 7.97 1.90
C GLU A 92 -5.29 8.31 0.44
N ALA A 93 -6.57 8.29 0.08
CA ALA A 93 -7.08 8.56 -1.27
C ALA A 93 -6.99 10.03 -1.74
N TYR A 94 -6.28 10.91 -1.02
CA TYR A 94 -6.16 12.33 -1.38
C TYR A 94 -5.28 12.57 -2.61
N LYS A 95 -4.50 11.58 -3.04
CA LYS A 95 -3.61 11.63 -4.21
C LYS A 95 -3.96 10.55 -5.23
N PRO A 96 -3.62 10.73 -6.51
CA PRO A 96 -3.73 9.65 -7.50
C PRO A 96 -2.81 8.46 -7.13
N HIS A 97 -3.32 7.25 -7.33
CA HIS A 97 -2.58 5.99 -7.10
C HIS A 97 -2.21 5.28 -8.42
N ASP A 98 -2.03 6.03 -9.51
CA ASP A 98 -1.52 5.46 -10.75
C ASP A 98 -0.11 4.86 -10.52
N PRO A 99 0.14 3.59 -10.88
CA PRO A 99 1.41 2.93 -10.59
C PRO A 99 2.65 3.56 -11.22
N LYS A 100 2.50 4.24 -12.37
CA LYS A 100 3.64 4.94 -13.01
C LYS A 100 3.91 6.26 -12.31
N PHE A 101 2.85 6.99 -11.97
CA PHE A 101 2.93 8.22 -11.21
C PHE A 101 3.60 7.99 -9.86
N GLU A 102 3.16 6.99 -9.07
CA GLU A 102 3.76 6.70 -7.77
C GLU A 102 5.27 6.40 -7.89
N ARG A 103 5.67 5.58 -8.87
CA ARG A 103 7.09 5.26 -9.10
C ARG A 103 7.92 6.47 -9.54
N SER A 104 7.35 7.35 -10.35
CA SER A 104 8.03 8.59 -10.75
C SER A 104 8.23 9.51 -9.55
N TRP A 105 7.23 9.62 -8.68
CA TRP A 105 7.30 10.40 -7.46
C TRP A 105 8.35 9.83 -6.47
N ALA A 106 8.45 8.50 -6.37
CA ALA A 106 9.45 7.86 -5.52
C ALA A 106 10.91 8.09 -5.93
N GLN A 107 11.18 8.64 -7.12
CA GLN A 107 12.53 9.03 -7.52
C GLN A 107 12.96 10.37 -6.91
N VAL A 108 12.01 11.20 -6.48
CA VAL A 108 12.26 12.53 -5.93
C VAL A 108 11.92 12.64 -4.44
N ASP A 109 11.03 11.79 -3.93
CA ASP A 109 10.68 11.72 -2.52
C ASP A 109 11.74 10.94 -1.73
N SER A 110 12.21 11.52 -0.62
CA SER A 110 13.19 10.87 0.27
C SER A 110 12.60 9.75 1.12
N ASP A 111 11.27 9.71 1.28
CA ASP A 111 10.57 8.67 2.04
C ASP A 111 9.25 8.29 1.35
N PRO A 112 9.32 7.64 0.19
CA PRO A 112 8.14 7.35 -0.61
C PRO A 112 7.24 6.30 0.05
N ALA A 113 5.95 6.41 -0.27
CA ALA A 113 4.89 5.52 0.17
C ALA A 113 4.03 5.09 -1.03
N PHE A 114 3.69 3.80 -1.07
CA PHE A 114 3.10 3.16 -2.25
C PHE A 114 1.76 2.48 -1.99
N GLY A 115 1.02 2.33 -3.10
CA GLY A 115 -0.27 1.67 -3.17
C GLY A 115 -1.38 2.50 -2.55
N ILE A 116 -2.60 1.96 -2.67
CA ILE A 116 -3.84 2.59 -2.20
C ILE A 116 -3.92 2.81 -0.68
N ALA A 117 -3.02 2.16 0.07
CA ALA A 117 -2.87 2.35 1.51
C ALA A 117 -1.69 3.28 1.88
N ASN A 118 -0.98 3.83 0.89
CA ASN A 118 0.12 4.78 1.08
C ASN A 118 1.16 4.28 2.11
N MET A 119 1.63 3.04 1.93
CA MET A 119 2.48 2.37 2.91
C MET A 119 3.96 2.66 2.64
N HIS A 120 4.71 3.07 3.66
CA HIS A 120 6.17 3.25 3.60
C HIS A 120 6.93 1.92 3.54
N ARG A 121 8.11 1.92 2.90
CA ARG A 121 8.95 0.72 2.73
C ARG A 121 9.29 0.04 4.05
N ALA A 122 9.77 0.80 5.03
CA ALA A 122 10.15 0.25 6.33
C ALA A 122 8.97 -0.42 7.04
N ALA A 123 7.78 0.19 6.97
CA ALA A 123 6.57 -0.40 7.53
C ALA A 123 6.18 -1.70 6.81
N PHE A 124 6.28 -1.74 5.48
CA PHE A 124 5.98 -2.94 4.69
C PHE A 124 6.94 -4.09 5.01
N ASP A 125 8.25 -3.80 4.99
CA ASP A 125 9.29 -4.79 5.27
C ASP A 125 9.21 -5.31 6.71
N ASP A 126 8.82 -4.46 7.66
CA ASP A 126 8.52 -4.90 9.02
C ASP A 126 7.30 -5.81 9.09
N THR A 127 6.23 -5.42 8.41
CA THR A 127 4.93 -6.10 8.48
C THR A 127 4.95 -7.45 7.78
N LYS A 128 5.67 -7.61 6.66
CA LYS A 128 5.65 -8.83 5.86
C LYS A 128 6.34 -10.04 6.50
N ARG A 129 7.18 -9.83 7.52
CA ARG A 129 7.98 -10.91 8.14
C ARG A 129 7.09 -11.99 8.74
N GLY A 130 7.35 -13.24 8.36
CA GLY A 130 6.62 -14.41 8.89
C GLY A 130 5.17 -14.53 8.41
N ARG A 131 4.81 -13.84 7.32
CA ARG A 131 3.46 -13.89 6.71
C ARG A 131 3.51 -14.49 5.32
N ASP A 132 2.34 -14.84 4.78
CA ASP A 132 2.20 -15.45 3.45
C ASP A 132 2.79 -14.57 2.33
N PHE A 133 2.82 -13.25 2.53
CA PHE A 133 3.41 -12.29 1.59
C PHE A 133 4.86 -11.89 1.93
N ALA A 134 5.58 -12.64 2.78
CA ALA A 134 6.97 -12.34 3.14
C ALA A 134 7.92 -12.22 1.93
N GLY A 135 7.66 -13.00 0.87
CA GLY A 135 8.42 -12.96 -0.39
C GLY A 135 8.07 -11.80 -1.33
N ARG A 136 7.05 -11.00 -0.98
CA ARG A 136 6.60 -9.87 -1.80
C ARG A 136 7.49 -8.64 -1.58
N LYS A 137 7.51 -7.78 -2.59
CA LYS A 137 8.32 -6.56 -2.62
C LYS A 137 7.43 -5.33 -2.45
N TRP A 138 7.96 -4.31 -1.78
CA TRP A 138 7.25 -3.05 -1.55
C TRP A 138 6.86 -2.36 -2.87
N GLU A 139 7.68 -2.49 -3.91
CA GLU A 139 7.45 -1.94 -5.26
C GLU A 139 6.28 -2.58 -6.01
N GLN A 140 5.68 -3.65 -5.47
CA GLN A 140 4.49 -4.31 -6.01
C GLN A 140 3.19 -3.69 -5.49
N LEU A 141 3.24 -2.90 -4.40
CA LEU A 141 2.05 -2.28 -3.82
C LEU A 141 1.26 -1.40 -4.82
N PRO A 142 1.91 -0.64 -5.73
CA PRO A 142 1.16 0.12 -6.73
C PRO A 142 0.39 -0.78 -7.69
N ASP A 143 0.90 -1.95 -8.08
CA ASP A 143 0.22 -2.80 -9.09
C ASP A 143 -0.77 -3.79 -8.45
N ASP A 144 -0.68 -4.01 -7.14
CA ASP A 144 -1.46 -5.01 -6.42
C ASP A 144 -2.19 -4.36 -5.22
N PRO A 145 -3.38 -3.78 -5.45
CA PRO A 145 -4.21 -3.22 -4.38
C PRO A 145 -4.57 -4.24 -3.30
N GLY A 146 -4.65 -5.54 -3.65
CA GLY A 146 -4.89 -6.61 -2.69
C GLY A 146 -3.74 -6.73 -1.69
N LEU A 147 -2.49 -6.76 -2.18
CA LEU A 147 -1.29 -6.74 -1.35
C LEU A 147 -1.22 -5.48 -0.49
N ALA A 148 -1.57 -4.31 -1.04
CA ALA A 148 -1.59 -3.06 -0.28
C ALA A 148 -2.57 -3.10 0.91
N ILE A 149 -3.77 -3.64 0.69
CA ILE A 149 -4.79 -3.80 1.74
C ILE A 149 -4.35 -4.86 2.76
N GLU A 150 -3.81 -5.98 2.30
CA GLU A 150 -3.31 -7.04 3.18
C GLU A 150 -2.20 -6.54 4.10
N ALA A 151 -1.22 -5.84 3.53
CA ALA A 151 -0.12 -5.26 4.30
C ALA A 151 -0.61 -4.19 5.28
N ALA A 152 -1.54 -3.32 4.88
CA ALA A 152 -2.13 -2.33 5.79
C ALA A 152 -2.90 -2.97 6.96
N ALA A 153 -3.70 -4.02 6.68
CA ALA A 153 -4.45 -4.74 7.71
C ALA A 153 -3.51 -5.36 8.75
N TRP A 154 -2.45 -6.03 8.29
CA TRP A 154 -1.46 -6.64 9.19
C TRP A 154 -0.62 -5.61 9.93
N HIS A 155 -0.33 -4.46 9.31
CA HIS A 155 0.36 -3.37 9.98
C HIS A 155 -0.45 -2.83 11.17
N LEU A 156 -1.76 -2.64 10.99
CA LEU A 156 -2.68 -2.23 12.06
C LEU A 156 -2.77 -3.27 13.17
N HIS A 157 -2.77 -4.55 12.82
CA HIS A 157 -2.71 -5.64 13.81
C HIS A 157 -1.42 -5.55 14.64
N ASP A 158 -0.27 -5.31 14.00
CA ASP A 158 1.00 -5.21 14.70
C ASP A 158 1.10 -3.94 15.55
N LEU A 159 0.50 -2.84 15.11
CA LEU A 159 0.31 -1.63 15.93
C LEU A 159 -0.57 -1.94 17.15
N ALA A 160 -1.66 -2.68 16.99
CA ALA A 160 -2.55 -3.04 18.09
C ALA A 160 -1.84 -3.82 19.19
N LYS A 161 -0.89 -4.70 18.83
CA LYS A 161 -0.04 -5.44 19.78
C LYS A 161 0.93 -4.55 20.55
N ARG A 162 1.22 -3.34 20.06
CA ARG A 162 2.16 -2.39 20.68
C ARG A 162 1.47 -1.35 21.57
N LEU A 163 0.13 -1.39 21.65
CA LEU A 163 -0.61 -0.54 22.57
C LEU A 163 -0.40 -1.01 24.02
N PRO A 164 -0.21 -0.09 24.98
CA PRO A 164 -0.13 -0.47 26.38
C PRO A 164 -1.50 -0.91 26.90
N ASP A 165 -1.52 -1.81 27.90
CA ASP A 165 -2.76 -2.28 28.54
C ASP A 165 -3.50 -1.15 29.25
N LYS A 166 -2.75 -0.30 29.97
CA LYS A 166 -3.28 0.92 30.61
C LYS A 166 -3.13 2.09 29.65
N ARG A 167 -4.28 2.65 29.24
CA ARG A 167 -4.37 3.78 28.31
C ARG A 167 -5.13 4.93 28.92
N SER A 168 -4.78 6.15 28.50
CA SER A 168 -5.65 7.31 28.64
C SER A 168 -6.93 7.11 27.84
N GLN A 169 -8.03 7.71 28.30
CA GLN A 169 -9.34 7.69 27.62
C GLN A 169 -9.47 8.79 26.56
N ARG A 170 -8.39 9.53 26.26
CA ARG A 170 -8.42 10.64 25.29
C ARG A 170 -8.75 10.17 23.86
N TYR A 171 -8.25 9.00 23.47
CA TYR A 171 -8.43 8.43 22.15
C TYR A 171 -8.91 6.99 22.28
N THR A 172 -9.86 6.61 21.44
CA THR A 172 -10.31 5.23 21.27
C THR A 172 -9.19 4.35 20.71
N LYS A 173 -9.37 3.02 20.77
CA LYS A 173 -8.42 2.09 20.15
C LYS A 173 -8.26 2.36 18.66
N ASP A 174 -9.36 2.60 17.94
CA ASP A 174 -9.33 2.80 16.49
C ASP A 174 -8.62 4.10 16.12
N GLU A 175 -8.84 5.19 16.86
CA GLU A 175 -8.10 6.44 16.68
C GLU A 175 -6.61 6.28 16.99
N LEU A 176 -6.26 5.52 18.03
CA LEU A 176 -4.84 5.23 18.32
C LEU A 176 -4.19 4.44 17.19
N LEU A 177 -4.89 3.46 16.61
CA LEU A 177 -4.37 2.71 15.47
C LEU A 177 -4.23 3.59 14.21
N ALA A 178 -5.21 4.45 13.93
CA ALA A 178 -5.13 5.43 12.84
C ALA A 178 -3.97 6.41 13.04
N LEU A 179 -3.80 6.94 14.25
CA LEU A 179 -2.64 7.77 14.60
C LEU A 179 -1.33 7.00 14.46
N GLY A 180 -1.29 5.73 14.86
CA GLY A 180 -0.12 4.89 14.70
C GLY A 180 0.22 4.58 13.25
N TYR A 181 -0.77 4.45 12.40
CA TYR A 181 -0.60 4.33 10.96
C TYR A 181 0.01 5.60 10.37
N ASN A 182 -0.52 6.77 10.74
CA ASN A 182 -0.08 8.06 10.23
C ASN A 182 1.27 8.55 10.78
N THR A 183 1.56 8.24 12.06
CA THR A 183 2.67 8.86 12.80
C THR A 183 3.67 7.85 13.37
N GLY A 184 3.45 6.56 13.13
CA GLY A 184 4.27 5.47 13.64
C GLY A 184 3.96 5.04 15.07
N ALA A 185 4.43 3.83 15.42
CA ALA A 185 4.14 3.17 16.70
C ALA A 185 4.70 3.89 17.94
N GLY A 186 5.75 4.72 17.80
CA GLY A 186 6.31 5.52 18.89
C GLY A 186 5.32 6.60 19.34
N ASN A 187 4.84 7.40 18.40
CA ASN A 187 3.85 8.45 18.64
C ASN A 187 2.51 7.88 19.10
N MET A 188 2.05 6.79 18.49
CA MET A 188 0.87 6.05 18.98
C MET A 188 0.94 5.73 20.48
N ARG A 189 2.10 5.26 20.96
CA ARG A 189 2.29 4.94 22.38
C ARG A 189 2.30 6.21 23.25
N ALA A 190 2.80 7.33 22.74
CA ALA A 190 2.71 8.62 23.43
C ALA A 190 1.25 9.09 23.54
N PHE A 191 0.47 9.01 22.45
CA PHE A 191 -0.96 9.33 22.44
C PHE A 191 -1.76 8.41 23.37
N ALA A 192 -1.44 7.11 23.40
CA ALA A 192 -2.05 6.14 24.32
C ALA A 192 -1.78 6.48 25.80
N LYS A 193 -0.69 7.20 26.09
CA LYS A 193 -0.36 7.72 27.43
C LYS A 193 -0.96 9.11 27.72
N GLY A 194 -1.70 9.69 26.77
CA GLY A 194 -2.44 10.94 26.96
C GLY A 194 -1.82 12.18 26.29
N ALA A 195 -0.73 12.02 25.54
CA ALA A 195 -0.22 13.12 24.70
C ALA A 195 -1.30 13.59 23.72
N LYS A 196 -1.36 14.89 23.44
CA LYS A 196 -2.30 15.47 22.47
C LYS A 196 -1.73 15.35 21.06
N ALA A 197 -2.58 15.03 20.10
CA ALA A 197 -2.26 15.15 18.68
C ALA A 197 -1.94 16.61 18.34
N GLY A 198 -0.86 16.83 17.59
CA GLY A 198 -0.59 18.11 16.93
C GLY A 198 -1.52 18.32 15.73
N ALA A 199 -1.47 19.51 15.12
CA ALA A 199 -2.40 19.91 14.06
C ALA A 199 -2.51 18.91 12.89
N GLN A 200 -1.38 18.35 12.43
CA GLN A 200 -1.37 17.39 11.33
C GLN A 200 -2.02 16.05 11.71
N ALA A 201 -1.67 15.51 12.88
CA ALA A 201 -2.26 14.26 13.39
C ALA A 201 -3.75 14.43 13.71
N GLN A 202 -4.15 15.62 14.20
CA GLN A 202 -5.55 15.94 14.42
C GLN A 202 -6.32 16.00 13.10
N SER A 203 -5.77 16.67 12.06
CA SER A 203 -6.38 16.69 10.73
C SER A 203 -6.53 15.30 10.10
N TYR A 204 -5.66 14.35 10.46
CA TYR A 204 -5.82 12.95 10.06
C TYR A 204 -7.02 12.29 10.76
N LEU A 205 -7.19 12.53 12.07
CA LEU A 205 -8.36 12.05 12.81
C LEU A 205 -9.66 12.67 12.33
N ASP A 206 -9.66 13.97 12.03
CA ASP A 206 -10.85 14.66 11.54
C ASP A 206 -11.33 14.01 10.23
N ARG A 207 -10.42 13.73 9.29
CA ARG A 207 -10.75 12.99 8.05
C ARG A 207 -11.19 11.55 8.29
N LEU A 208 -10.61 10.90 9.30
CA LEU A 208 -11.03 9.55 9.71
C LEU A 208 -12.48 9.57 10.20
N HIS A 209 -12.86 10.58 10.99
CA HIS A 209 -14.22 10.77 11.48
C HIS A 209 -15.19 11.14 10.36
N ASP A 210 -14.80 12.05 9.47
CA ASP A 210 -15.60 12.45 8.29
C ASP A 210 -15.92 11.25 7.39
N SER A 211 -14.99 10.30 7.26
CA SER A 211 -15.16 9.09 6.45
C SER A 211 -15.75 7.91 7.23
N TRP A 212 -15.99 8.02 8.53
CA TRP A 212 -16.30 6.86 9.40
C TRP A 212 -17.59 6.14 8.99
N ASP A 213 -18.67 6.90 8.78
CA ASP A 213 -19.97 6.33 8.39
C ASP A 213 -19.97 5.84 6.94
N LYS A 214 -19.27 6.54 6.04
CA LYS A 214 -19.07 6.08 4.65
C LYS A 214 -18.31 4.75 4.64
N SER A 215 -17.33 4.62 5.52
CA SER A 215 -16.54 3.40 5.68
C SER A 215 -17.38 2.24 6.20
N ALA A 216 -18.24 2.47 7.20
CA ALA A 216 -19.19 1.46 7.67
C ALA A 216 -20.12 0.99 6.54
N ARG A 217 -20.70 1.92 5.76
CA ARG A 217 -21.59 1.57 4.64
C ARG A 217 -20.86 0.77 3.55
N ALA A 218 -19.61 1.08 3.27
CA ALA A 218 -18.84 0.40 2.24
C ALA A 218 -18.52 -1.06 2.61
N VAL A 219 -18.24 -1.33 3.89
CA VAL A 219 -17.84 -2.67 4.36
C VAL A 219 -18.97 -3.46 5.03
N GLY A 220 -20.13 -2.84 5.27
CA GLY A 220 -21.31 -3.45 5.87
C GLY A 220 -22.07 -4.40 4.98
#